data_AF-A0A0T6BAB9-F1
#
_entry.id   AF-A0A0T6BAB9-F1
#
_cell.length_a   1.000
_cell.length_b   1.000
_cell.length_c   1.000
_cell.angle_alpha   90.00
_cell.angle_beta   90.00
_cell.angle_gamma   90.00
#
_symmetry.space_group_name_H-M   'P 1'
#
loop_
_entity.id
_entity.type
_entity.pdbx_description
1 polymer ?
#
loop_
_entity_poly.entity_id
_entity_poly.type
_entity_poly.pdbx_seq_one_letter_code
_entity_poly.pdbx_strand_id
1 'polypeptide(L)'
;MALTDGVNGAYLGKSLGKLSEYHHGLSGEVFAVDGRTLHIKDFTYDGQGPAAYFWAGSTKTVGNQGFRIRDENGRPDVLRRYRKESVTITLPEGKTLRDIKWFSVWCEEFEVNFGDVKIPRNFDYPKPQKLAPLQGVHGISSDNIVVVDAQTLLIPNLSYDGEAPG
;
A
#
# COMPACT_ATOMS: atom_id res chain seq x y z
N MET A 1 -16.56 -9.82 -20.09
CA MET A 1 -15.71 -9.63 -18.91
C MET A 1 -14.30 -9.37 -19.43
N ALA A 2 -13.97 -8.10 -19.66
CA ALA A 2 -12.70 -7.73 -20.28
C ALA A 2 -11.62 -7.68 -19.20
N LEU A 3 -10.74 -8.69 -19.19
CA LEU A 3 -9.42 -8.58 -18.60
C LEU A 3 -8.52 -8.04 -19.71
N THR A 4 -8.40 -6.72 -19.78
CA THR A 4 -7.32 -6.07 -20.52
C THR A 4 -6.74 -5.02 -19.62
N ASP A 5 -5.60 -5.36 -19.01
CA ASP A 5 -4.41 -4.54 -19.19
C ASP A 5 -3.19 -5.38 -18.81
N GLY A 6 -2.53 -5.89 -19.85
CA GLY A 6 -1.17 -6.39 -19.73
C GLY A 6 -0.27 -5.22 -19.38
N VAL A 7 0.18 -5.17 -18.14
CA VAL A 7 1.34 -4.35 -17.75
C VAL A 7 2.35 -5.31 -17.16
N ASN A 8 3.51 -5.38 -17.79
CA ASN A 8 4.71 -6.09 -17.33
C ASN A 8 5.32 -5.37 -16.10
N GLY A 9 4.49 -5.14 -15.08
CA GLY A 9 4.83 -4.42 -13.85
C GLY A 9 4.24 -5.18 -12.68
N ALA A 10 5.04 -5.33 -11.62
CA ALA A 10 4.56 -5.90 -10.36
C ALA A 10 3.31 -5.15 -9.88
N TYR A 11 2.27 -5.87 -9.49
CA TYR A 11 1.11 -5.25 -8.86
C TYR A 11 1.53 -4.62 -7.53
N LEU A 12 1.31 -3.31 -7.38
CA LEU A 12 1.74 -2.52 -6.21
C LEU A 12 0.65 -2.30 -5.17
N GLY A 13 -0.56 -2.82 -5.40
CA GLY A 13 -1.74 -2.49 -4.63
C GLY A 13 -2.81 -1.75 -5.43
N LYS A 14 -3.88 -1.35 -4.75
CA LYS A 14 -4.90 -0.48 -5.34
C LYS A 14 -4.46 0.98 -5.24
N SER A 15 -4.45 1.70 -6.37
CA SER A 15 -4.06 3.12 -6.38
C SER A 15 -4.99 3.97 -5.51
N LEU A 16 -4.39 4.76 -4.62
CA LEU A 16 -5.03 5.83 -3.86
C LEU A 16 -4.93 7.18 -4.58
N GLY A 17 -3.95 7.32 -5.47
CA GLY A 17 -3.69 8.51 -6.25
C GLY A 17 -2.32 9.11 -5.99
N LYS A 18 -2.06 10.26 -6.63
CA LYS A 18 -0.79 10.98 -6.50
C LYS A 18 -0.77 11.86 -5.26
N LEU A 19 0.40 11.99 -4.65
CA LEU A 19 0.65 13.03 -3.66
C LEU A 19 0.51 14.40 -4.33
N SER A 20 -0.15 15.32 -3.63
CA SER A 20 -0.11 16.74 -3.98
C SER A 20 1.31 17.29 -3.75
N GLU A 21 1.74 18.23 -4.56
CA GLU A 21 3.02 18.93 -4.37
C GLU A 21 2.75 20.33 -3.82
N TYR A 22 2.95 20.52 -2.51
CA TYR A 22 2.84 21.86 -1.89
C TYR A 22 4.21 22.46 -1.62
N HIS A 23 5.16 21.63 -1.18
CA HIS A 23 6.52 22.06 -0.88
C HIS A 23 7.54 20.96 -1.24
N HIS A 24 8.81 21.35 -1.33
CA HIS A 24 9.96 20.43 -1.33
C HIS A 24 10.01 19.40 -2.48
N GLY A 25 9.38 19.71 -3.61
CA GLY A 25 9.36 18.81 -4.78
C GLY A 25 8.67 17.47 -4.50
N LEU A 26 7.76 17.43 -3.51
CA LEU A 26 7.11 16.20 -3.10
C LEU A 26 6.29 15.61 -4.25
N SER A 27 6.64 14.41 -4.67
CA SER A 27 5.87 13.67 -5.66
C SER A 27 5.94 12.17 -5.41
N GLY A 28 4.97 11.45 -5.96
CA GLY A 28 4.86 10.00 -5.86
C GLY A 28 3.40 9.56 -6.05
N GLU A 29 3.22 8.32 -6.47
CA GLU A 29 1.89 7.69 -6.55
C GLU A 29 1.73 6.67 -5.42
N VAL A 30 0.65 6.81 -4.66
CA VAL A 30 0.39 6.00 -3.46
C VAL A 30 -0.56 4.87 -3.81
N PHE A 31 -0.20 3.67 -3.36
CA PHE A 31 -0.95 2.44 -3.52
C PHE A 31 -1.20 1.84 -2.14
N ALA A 32 -2.38 1.27 -1.96
CA ALA A 32 -2.68 0.42 -0.80
C ALA A 32 -2.37 -1.03 -1.15
N VAL A 33 -1.33 -1.58 -0.53
CA VAL A 33 -0.95 -2.98 -0.69
C VAL A 33 -1.94 -3.87 0.06
N ASP A 34 -2.28 -3.49 1.30
CA ASP A 34 -3.25 -4.17 2.16
C ASP A 34 -3.92 -3.15 3.11
N GLY A 35 -4.60 -3.62 4.16
CA GLY A 35 -5.28 -2.75 5.13
C GLY A 35 -4.40 -1.89 6.04
N ARG A 36 -3.08 -2.09 6.03
CA ARG A 36 -2.09 -1.41 6.88
C ARG A 36 -0.84 -0.96 6.11
N THR A 37 -0.63 -1.46 4.90
CA THR A 37 0.60 -1.22 4.13
C THR A 37 0.33 -0.29 2.95
N LEU A 38 1.14 0.76 2.85
CA LEU A 38 1.16 1.69 1.72
C LEU A 38 2.46 1.51 0.93
N HIS A 39 2.35 1.54 -0.38
CA HIS A 39 3.48 1.60 -1.29
C HIS A 39 3.44 2.92 -2.06
N ILE A 40 4.58 3.61 -2.14
CA ILE A 40 4.72 4.91 -2.80
C ILE A 40 5.71 4.72 -3.94
N LYS A 41 5.21 4.78 -5.16
CA LYS A 41 6.01 4.66 -6.38
C LYS A 41 6.58 6.02 -6.77
N ASP A 42 7.81 6.00 -7.27
CA ASP A 42 8.54 7.18 -7.77
C ASP A 42 8.58 8.33 -6.74
N PHE A 43 8.69 7.97 -5.46
CA PHE A 43 8.69 8.93 -4.36
C PHE A 43 9.91 9.86 -4.45
N THR A 44 9.64 11.16 -4.44
CA THR A 44 10.67 12.21 -4.49
C THR A 44 10.38 13.23 -3.41
N TYR A 45 11.42 13.60 -2.68
CA TYR A 45 11.39 14.62 -1.62
C TYR A 45 12.82 15.15 -1.43
N ASP A 46 13.00 16.46 -1.32
CA ASP A 46 14.33 17.09 -1.30
C ASP A 46 15.14 16.91 -0.01
N GLY A 47 14.49 16.51 1.10
CA GLY A 47 15.13 16.31 2.41
C GLY A 47 15.40 17.60 3.20
N GLN A 48 14.83 18.75 2.81
CA GLN A 48 15.12 20.04 3.44
C GLN A 48 14.20 20.40 4.62
N GLY A 49 13.21 19.57 4.94
CA GLY A 49 12.33 19.77 6.08
C GLY A 49 13.03 19.31 7.37
N PRO A 50 13.17 20.19 8.39
CA PRO A 50 13.97 19.86 9.57
C PRO A 50 13.33 18.81 10.48
N ALA A 51 12.00 18.65 10.41
CA ALA A 51 11.24 17.65 11.17
C ALA A 51 10.12 17.03 10.31
N ALA A 52 10.47 16.58 9.09
CA ALA A 52 9.54 15.96 8.15
C ALA A 52 9.35 14.46 8.42
N TYR A 53 8.10 13.99 8.45
CA TYR A 53 7.74 12.60 8.70
C TYR A 53 6.63 12.13 7.76
N PHE A 54 6.54 10.81 7.55
CA PHE A 54 5.31 10.21 7.05
C PHE A 54 4.21 10.36 8.11
N TRP A 55 3.05 10.80 7.66
CA TRP A 55 1.98 11.25 8.53
C TRP A 55 0.62 10.79 8.01
N ALA A 56 -0.28 10.43 8.92
CA ALA A 56 -1.66 10.12 8.55
C ALA A 56 -2.63 10.54 9.66
N GLY A 57 -3.90 10.69 9.31
CA GLY A 57 -4.92 11.08 10.28
C GLY A 57 -6.34 10.85 9.80
N SER A 58 -7.28 10.94 10.74
CA SER A 58 -8.70 10.62 10.57
C SER A 58 -9.61 11.86 10.44
N THR A 59 -9.02 13.04 10.58
CA THR A 59 -9.67 14.35 10.45
C THR A 59 -10.03 14.67 9.00
N LYS A 60 -10.85 15.70 8.78
CA LYS A 60 -11.23 16.13 7.43
C LYS A 60 -10.04 16.73 6.66
N THR A 61 -9.16 17.43 7.35
CA THR A 61 -7.99 18.14 6.81
C THR A 61 -6.72 17.65 7.47
N VAL A 62 -5.60 17.70 6.73
CA VAL A 62 -4.28 17.39 7.27
C VAL A 62 -3.94 18.39 8.37
N GLY A 63 -3.33 17.93 9.45
CA GLY A 63 -2.93 18.77 10.58
C GLY A 63 -2.21 18.00 11.69
N ASN A 64 -1.92 18.70 12.77
CA ASN A 64 -1.18 18.20 13.93
C ASN A 64 -1.88 17.07 14.71
N GLN A 65 -3.18 16.85 14.50
CA GLN A 65 -3.92 15.73 15.09
C GLN A 65 -3.67 14.36 14.43
N GLY A 66 -2.80 14.31 13.40
CA GLY A 66 -2.36 13.05 12.83
C GLY A 66 -1.36 12.31 13.70
N PHE A 67 -0.75 11.28 13.13
CA PHE A 67 0.27 10.47 13.79
C PHE A 67 1.41 10.13 12.84
N ARG A 68 2.61 9.97 13.41
CA ARG A 68 3.81 9.51 12.69
C ARG A 68 3.65 8.09 12.20
N ILE A 69 4.12 7.84 10.98
CA ILE A 69 4.37 6.52 10.43
C ILE A 69 5.89 6.37 10.32
N ARG A 70 6.40 5.17 10.67
CA ARG A 70 7.83 4.87 10.53
C ARG A 70 8.24 4.87 9.06
N ASP A 71 9.51 5.18 8.79
CA ASP A 71 10.08 5.12 7.44
C ASP A 71 10.13 3.69 6.89
N GLU A 72 10.64 3.52 5.67
CA GLU A 72 10.77 2.22 5.01
C GLU A 72 11.66 1.22 5.76
N ASN A 73 12.51 1.70 6.67
CA ASN A 73 13.40 0.89 7.49
C ASN A 73 12.84 0.66 8.91
N GLY A 74 11.59 1.08 9.16
CA GLY A 74 10.95 0.98 10.47
C GLY A 74 11.48 1.98 11.51
N ARG A 75 12.16 3.04 11.09
CA ARG A 75 12.73 4.06 11.97
C ARG A 75 11.76 5.22 12.18
N PRO A 76 11.76 5.84 13.38
CA PRO A 76 10.95 7.02 13.69
C PRO A 76 11.65 8.35 13.34
N ASP A 77 12.73 8.29 12.54
CA ASP A 77 13.61 9.43 12.27
C ASP A 77 13.01 10.40 11.24
N VAL A 78 13.60 11.59 11.14
CA VAL A 78 13.27 12.58 10.11
C VAL A 78 13.55 11.99 8.73
N LEU A 79 12.65 12.24 7.78
CA LEU A 79 12.77 11.78 6.41
C LEU A 79 14.03 12.34 5.74
N ARG A 80 14.82 11.43 5.17
CA ARG A 80 15.93 11.77 4.29
C ARG A 80 15.44 12.33 2.95
N ARG A 81 16.40 12.71 2.09
CA ARG A 81 16.11 12.94 0.67
C ARG A 81 15.74 11.63 -0.04
N TYR A 82 14.74 11.70 -0.92
CA TYR A 82 14.33 10.61 -1.82
C TYR A 82 14.37 11.06 -3.28
N ARG A 83 14.78 10.18 -4.19
CA ARG A 83 14.84 10.48 -5.64
C ARG A 83 14.23 9.38 -6.50
N LYS A 84 12.94 9.52 -6.82
CA LYS A 84 12.14 8.54 -7.58
C LYS A 84 12.29 7.12 -7.03
N GLU A 85 12.24 7.01 -5.70
CA GLU A 85 12.42 5.74 -5.01
C GLU A 85 11.08 5.03 -4.80
N SER A 86 11.13 3.71 -4.66
CA SER A 86 9.95 2.92 -4.26
C SER A 86 9.99 2.74 -2.75
N VAL A 87 9.02 3.31 -2.04
CA VAL A 87 8.98 3.34 -0.57
C VAL A 87 7.77 2.54 -0.10
N THR A 88 8.00 1.55 0.77
CA THR A 88 6.91 0.78 1.40
C THR A 88 6.91 1.07 2.89
N ILE A 89 5.76 1.49 3.41
CA ILE A 89 5.58 1.81 4.82
C ILE A 89 4.36 1.09 5.38
N THR A 90 4.41 0.80 6.67
CA THR A 90 3.32 0.13 7.38
C THR A 90 2.79 1.04 8.47
N LEU A 91 1.47 1.19 8.51
CA LEU A 91 0.78 1.93 9.57
C LEU A 91 1.09 1.33 10.95
N PRO A 92 1.14 2.15 12.02
CA PRO A 92 1.36 1.67 13.38
C PRO A 92 0.35 0.60 13.82
N GLU A 93 0.69 -0.16 14.86
CA GLU A 93 -0.24 -1.13 15.45
C GLU A 93 -1.60 -0.50 15.83
N GLY A 94 -2.67 -1.25 15.62
CA GLY A 94 -4.04 -0.78 15.87
C GLY A 94 -4.58 0.26 14.88
N LYS A 95 -3.80 0.70 13.89
CA LYS A 95 -4.26 1.58 12.79
C LYS A 95 -4.42 0.82 11.48
N THR A 96 -5.43 1.18 10.70
CA THR A 96 -5.69 0.63 9.36
C THR A 96 -6.07 1.75 8.39
N LEU A 97 -6.08 1.45 7.10
CA LEU A 97 -6.56 2.37 6.05
C LEU A 97 -8.03 2.77 6.23
N ARG A 98 -8.83 2.01 7.01
CA ARG A 98 -10.20 2.40 7.36
C ARG A 98 -10.24 3.52 8.38
N ASP A 99 -9.20 3.64 9.21
CA ASP A 99 -9.15 4.58 10.32
C ASP A 99 -8.65 5.96 9.90
N ILE A 100 -8.05 6.07 8.71
CA ILE A 100 -7.45 7.30 8.20
C ILE A 100 -8.18 7.83 6.96
N LYS A 101 -8.16 9.15 6.80
CA LYS A 101 -8.79 9.86 5.67
C LYS A 101 -7.77 10.48 4.72
N TRP A 102 -6.51 10.53 5.12
CA TRP A 102 -5.42 11.10 4.34
C TRP A 102 -4.08 10.52 4.79
N PHE A 103 -3.14 10.52 3.85
CA PHE A 103 -1.72 10.23 4.05
C PHE A 103 -0.91 11.42 3.52
N SER A 104 0.15 11.81 4.22
CA SER A 104 0.87 13.06 3.98
C SER A 104 2.35 12.95 4.36
N VAL A 105 3.16 13.85 3.82
CA VAL A 105 4.43 14.24 4.44
C VAL A 105 4.21 15.55 5.22
N TRP A 106 4.46 15.49 6.52
CA TRP A 106 4.20 16.59 7.45
C TRP A 106 5.47 17.01 8.16
N CYS A 107 5.72 18.32 8.23
CA CYS A 107 6.78 18.88 9.06
C CYS A 107 6.21 19.33 10.40
N GLU A 108 6.61 18.68 11.48
CA GLU A 108 6.09 19.01 12.82
C GLU A 108 6.63 20.33 13.35
N GLU A 109 7.88 20.67 13.06
CA GLU A 109 8.51 21.90 13.58
C GLU A 109 7.79 23.17 13.07
N PHE A 110 7.32 23.14 11.82
CA PHE A 110 6.61 24.26 11.19
C PHE A 110 5.09 24.03 11.06
N GLU A 111 4.59 22.92 11.59
CA GLU A 111 3.19 22.49 11.46
C GLU A 111 2.62 22.65 10.04
N VAL A 112 3.37 22.19 9.03
CA VAL A 112 3.03 22.38 7.62
C VAL A 112 2.96 21.05 6.87
N ASN A 113 1.99 20.97 5.96
CA ASN A 113 1.78 19.85 5.06
C ASN A 113 2.59 20.07 3.77
N PHE A 114 3.55 19.20 3.49
CA PHE A 114 4.33 19.26 2.24
C PHE A 114 3.60 18.65 1.05
N GLY A 115 2.60 17.83 1.33
CA GLY A 115 1.73 17.23 0.34
C GLY A 115 1.00 16.01 0.90
N ASP A 116 -0.19 15.77 0.34
CA ASP A 116 -1.05 14.67 0.80
C ASP A 116 -1.84 14.03 -0.34
N VAL A 117 -2.37 12.86 -0.03
CA VAL A 117 -3.38 12.14 -0.80
C VAL A 117 -4.57 11.84 0.11
N LYS A 118 -5.79 11.97 -0.42
CA LYS A 118 -7.02 11.63 0.31
C LYS A 118 -7.34 10.15 0.12
N ILE A 119 -7.81 9.53 1.20
CA ILE A 119 -8.29 8.15 1.20
C ILE A 119 -9.82 8.19 1.16
N PRO A 120 -10.47 7.65 0.09
CA PRO A 120 -11.92 7.62 0.00
C PRO A 120 -12.55 6.82 1.14
N ARG A 121 -13.72 7.24 1.65
CA ARG A 121 -14.40 6.55 2.77
C ARG A 121 -14.72 5.08 2.48
N ASN A 122 -15.06 4.78 1.23
CA ASN A 122 -15.39 3.43 0.79
C ASN A 122 -14.22 2.79 0.03
N PHE A 123 -12.99 3.15 0.40
CA PHE A 123 -11.81 2.61 -0.26
C PHE A 123 -11.67 1.12 0.07
N ASP A 124 -11.94 0.29 -0.93
CA ASP A 124 -11.78 -1.15 -0.82
C ASP A 124 -10.35 -1.55 -1.19
N TYR A 125 -9.46 -1.52 -0.19
CA TYR A 125 -8.09 -2.01 -0.31
C TYR A 125 -8.05 -3.54 -0.47
N PRO A 126 -6.97 -4.10 -1.07
CA PRO A 126 -6.82 -5.55 -1.19
C PRO A 126 -6.87 -6.23 0.18
N LYS A 127 -7.63 -7.32 0.27
CA LYS A 127 -7.77 -8.14 1.48
C LYS A 127 -7.58 -9.60 1.11
N PRO A 128 -7.13 -10.43 2.04
CA PRO A 128 -7.10 -11.86 1.78
C PRO A 128 -8.50 -12.37 1.41
N GLN A 129 -8.61 -13.07 0.29
CA GLN A 129 -9.88 -13.65 -0.19
C GLN A 129 -9.78 -15.16 -0.19
N LYS A 130 -10.83 -15.83 0.31
CA LYS A 130 -10.98 -17.27 0.15
C LYS A 130 -11.70 -17.54 -1.15
N LEU A 131 -11.07 -18.29 -2.04
CA LEU A 131 -11.66 -18.80 -3.26
C LEU A 131 -12.05 -20.27 -3.06
N ALA A 132 -12.88 -20.77 -3.97
CA ALA A 132 -13.24 -22.17 -4.04
C ALA A 132 -11.99 -23.06 -4.18
N PRO A 133 -12.06 -24.33 -3.73
CA PRO A 133 -10.98 -25.28 -3.93
C PRO A 133 -10.75 -25.53 -5.42
N LEU A 134 -9.54 -25.91 -5.79
CA LEU A 134 -9.30 -26.50 -7.10
C LEU A 134 -10.02 -27.85 -7.17
N GLN A 135 -10.74 -28.07 -8.27
CA GLN A 135 -11.35 -29.35 -8.63
C GLN A 135 -11.23 -29.50 -10.13
N GLY A 136 -10.54 -30.54 -10.60
CA GLY A 136 -10.25 -30.71 -12.02
C GLY A 136 -10.03 -32.16 -12.44
N VAL A 137 -9.79 -32.34 -13.74
CA VAL A 137 -9.42 -33.61 -14.35
C VAL A 137 -7.99 -33.98 -13.95
N HIS A 138 -7.66 -35.28 -13.89
CA HIS A 138 -6.35 -35.79 -13.44
C HIS A 138 -6.07 -35.50 -11.95
N GLY A 139 -7.06 -35.77 -11.09
CA GLY A 139 -6.85 -35.78 -9.63
C GLY A 139 -6.51 -34.43 -9.01
N ILE A 140 -6.65 -33.33 -9.76
CA ILE A 140 -6.39 -31.97 -9.26
C ILE A 140 -7.44 -31.63 -8.21
N SER A 141 -6.99 -31.50 -6.96
CA SER A 141 -7.81 -31.11 -5.82
C SER A 141 -7.03 -30.23 -4.84
N SER A 142 -7.73 -29.38 -4.11
CA SER A 142 -7.16 -28.63 -2.98
C SER A 142 -8.23 -28.33 -1.93
N ASP A 143 -7.82 -27.76 -0.79
CA ASP A 143 -8.75 -26.99 0.06
C ASP A 143 -9.03 -25.61 -0.54
N ASN A 144 -9.86 -24.82 0.14
CA ASN A 144 -10.11 -23.42 -0.22
C ASN A 144 -8.79 -22.66 -0.39
N ILE A 145 -8.62 -22.07 -1.57
CA ILE A 145 -7.47 -21.23 -1.90
C ILE A 145 -7.58 -19.93 -1.13
N VAL A 146 -6.47 -19.43 -0.60
CA VAL A 146 -6.40 -18.10 0.00
C VAL A 146 -5.55 -17.21 -0.89
N VAL A 147 -6.17 -16.22 -1.52
CA VAL A 147 -5.43 -15.06 -2.03
C VAL A 147 -4.96 -14.30 -0.81
N VAL A 148 -3.66 -14.27 -0.53
CA VAL A 148 -3.10 -13.55 0.62
C VAL A 148 -3.00 -12.08 0.28
N ASP A 149 -2.38 -11.81 -0.86
CA ASP A 149 -2.27 -10.52 -1.52
C ASP A 149 -2.20 -10.76 -3.03
N ALA A 150 -1.99 -9.71 -3.81
CA ALA A 150 -1.99 -9.81 -5.27
C ALA A 150 -0.80 -10.56 -5.87
N GLN A 151 0.24 -10.88 -5.09
CA GLN A 151 1.40 -11.64 -5.52
C GLN A 151 1.50 -13.02 -4.86
N THR A 152 0.62 -13.31 -3.89
CA THR A 152 0.71 -14.53 -3.07
C THR A 152 -0.62 -15.27 -3.01
N LEU A 153 -0.61 -16.52 -3.49
CA LEU A 153 -1.68 -17.49 -3.31
C LEU A 153 -1.22 -18.60 -2.35
N LEU A 154 -2.05 -18.94 -1.37
CA LEU A 154 -1.91 -20.17 -0.59
C LEU A 154 -2.92 -21.19 -1.10
N ILE A 155 -2.42 -22.36 -1.50
CA ILE A 155 -3.25 -23.48 -1.97
C ILE A 155 -2.97 -24.67 -1.04
N PRO A 156 -3.72 -24.81 0.07
CA PRO A 156 -3.49 -25.89 1.01
C PRO A 156 -3.91 -27.24 0.42
N ASN A 157 -3.16 -28.29 0.76
CA ASN A 157 -3.46 -29.67 0.39
C ASN A 157 -3.64 -29.87 -1.13
N LEU A 158 -2.85 -29.17 -1.93
CA LEU A 158 -2.82 -29.36 -3.39
C LEU A 158 -2.38 -30.79 -3.72
N SER A 159 -3.24 -31.52 -4.43
CA SER A 159 -2.97 -32.84 -5.01
C SER A 159 -3.12 -32.79 -6.51
N TYR A 160 -2.25 -33.51 -7.23
CA TYR A 160 -2.28 -33.73 -8.68
C TYR A 160 -1.74 -35.14 -8.95
N ASP A 161 -2.48 -35.95 -9.71
CA ASP A 161 -2.12 -37.38 -9.90
C ASP A 161 -1.05 -37.60 -10.98
N GLY A 162 -0.71 -36.56 -11.76
CA GLY A 162 0.36 -36.61 -12.75
C GLY A 162 0.01 -37.36 -14.05
N GLU A 163 -1.23 -37.80 -14.23
CA GLU A 163 -1.64 -38.39 -15.51
C GLU A 163 -1.78 -37.27 -16.56
N ALA A 164 -1.05 -37.41 -17.67
CA ALA A 164 -1.21 -36.55 -18.83
C ALA A 164 -2.34 -37.11 -19.73
N PRO A 165 -3.11 -36.26 -20.44
CA PRO A 165 -3.98 -36.75 -21.51
C PRO A 165 -3.13 -37.46 -22.57
N GLY A 166 -3.41 -38.75 -22.81
CA GLY A 166 -2.82 -39.55 -23.88
C GLY A 166 -3.41 -39.29 -25.25
#